data_AF-J4WY79-F1
#
_entry.id   AF-J4WY79-F1
#
_cell.length_a   1.000
_cell.length_b   1.000
_cell.length_c   1.000
_cell.angle_alpha   90.00
_cell.angle_beta   90.00
_cell.angle_gamma   90.00
#
_symmetry.space_group_name_H-M   'P 1'
#
loop_
_entity.id
_entity.type
_entity.pdbx_description
1 polymer ?
#
loop_
_entity_poly.entity_id
_entity_poly.type
_entity_poly.pdbx_seq_one_letter_code
_entity_poly.pdbx_strand_id
1 'polypeptide(L)'
;MKSDFITYKSNEEIEKLKLDLASISSDDYMVIQNKYNFISGDAYKDIKGNSSLLPQEVVFNVSQMKVGESRLIETDDGIYHLTVNNITLPNATYVSEVKEEYTEFANTQSRSGIIDLLNDQLYTNARINVNIGAAN
;
A
#
# COMPACT_ATOMS: atom_id res chain seq x y z
N MET A 1 15.95 25.24 11.76
CA MET A 1 14.76 25.68 12.51
C MET A 1 13.56 25.17 11.74
N LYS A 2 12.74 24.31 12.34
CA LYS A 2 11.60 23.64 11.70
C LYS A 2 10.61 24.73 11.23
N SER A 3 10.32 24.73 9.93
CA SER A 3 9.36 25.63 9.31
C SER A 3 7.96 25.24 9.75
N ASP A 4 7.22 26.24 10.23
CA ASP A 4 5.88 26.19 10.81
C ASP A 4 4.78 25.80 9.80
N PHE A 5 4.86 24.59 9.24
CA PHE A 5 3.80 24.04 8.37
C PHE A 5 2.58 23.50 9.12
N ILE A 6 2.54 23.61 10.45
CA ILE A 6 1.39 23.18 11.24
C ILE A 6 0.95 24.36 12.09
N THR A 7 0.30 25.32 11.44
CA THR A 7 -0.80 26.00 12.13
C THR A 7 -1.80 24.89 12.40
N TYR A 8 -1.87 24.38 13.64
CA TYR A 8 -3.00 23.56 14.06
C TYR A 8 -4.25 24.40 13.79
N LYS A 9 -4.92 24.15 12.67
CA LYS A 9 -6.28 24.63 12.43
C LYS A 9 -7.11 24.14 13.61
N SER A 10 -8.05 24.97 14.08
CA SER A 10 -8.83 24.57 15.26
C SER A 10 -9.51 23.23 14.98
N ASN A 11 -9.55 22.32 15.95
CA ASN A 11 -10.25 21.04 15.77
C ASN A 11 -11.69 21.25 15.26
N GLU A 12 -12.32 22.36 15.62
CA GLU A 12 -13.63 22.77 15.14
C GLU A 12 -13.67 23.04 13.61
N GLU A 13 -12.64 23.67 13.04
CA GLU A 13 -12.54 23.89 11.58
C GLU A 13 -12.30 22.58 10.83
N ILE A 14 -11.51 21.66 11.41
CA ILE A 14 -11.28 20.33 10.84
C ILE A 14 -12.58 19.51 10.86
N GLU A 15 -13.33 19.52 11.96
CA GLU A 15 -14.61 18.81 12.04
C GLU A 15 -15.66 19.40 11.08
N LYS A 16 -15.71 20.72 10.93
CA LYS A 16 -16.54 21.37 9.90
C LYS A 16 -16.14 20.93 8.49
N LEU A 17 -14.84 20.83 8.22
CA LEU A 17 -14.35 20.34 6.94
C LEU A 17 -14.78 18.89 6.69
N LYS A 18 -14.64 17.99 7.67
CA LYS A 18 -15.06 16.59 7.52
C LYS A 18 -16.55 16.48 7.18
N LEU A 19 -17.38 17.26 7.87
CA LEU A 19 -18.82 17.31 7.62
C LEU A 19 -19.13 17.81 6.21
N ASP A 20 -18.46 18.88 5.80
CA ASP A 20 -18.58 19.42 4.46
C ASP A 20 -18.18 18.36 3.43
N LEU A 21 -16.98 17.78 3.51
CA LEU A 21 -16.47 16.73 2.61
C LEU A 21 -17.37 15.50 2.51
N ALA A 22 -18.02 15.11 3.60
CA ALA A 22 -18.98 14.00 3.60
C ALA A 22 -20.27 14.30 2.83
N SER A 23 -20.58 15.59 2.61
CA SER A 23 -21.88 16.04 2.09
C SER A 23 -21.87 16.37 0.59
N ILE A 24 -20.75 16.18 -0.10
CA ILE A 24 -20.52 16.75 -1.44
C ILE A 24 -20.42 15.70 -2.52
N SER A 25 -20.83 16.09 -3.72
CA SER A 25 -20.58 15.35 -4.95
C SER A 25 -19.18 15.66 -5.50
N SER A 26 -18.67 14.79 -6.40
CA SER A 26 -17.35 14.97 -7.05
C SER A 26 -17.17 16.33 -7.74
N ASP A 27 -18.27 16.92 -8.20
CA ASP A 27 -18.27 18.10 -9.08
C ASP A 27 -18.16 19.41 -8.28
N ASP A 28 -18.32 19.34 -6.96
CA ASP A 28 -18.38 20.49 -6.06
C ASP A 28 -17.07 20.72 -5.28
N TYR A 29 -16.01 19.95 -5.58
CA TYR A 29 -14.74 20.02 -4.85
C TYR A 29 -14.08 21.42 -4.92
N MET A 30 -14.31 22.13 -6.02
CA MET A 30 -13.82 23.51 -6.19
C MET A 30 -14.49 24.50 -5.22
N VAL A 31 -15.73 24.24 -4.78
CA VAL A 31 -16.42 25.05 -3.77
C VAL A 31 -15.74 24.91 -2.41
N ILE A 32 -15.28 23.70 -2.07
CA ILE A 32 -14.56 23.43 -0.82
C ILE A 32 -13.17 24.04 -0.81
N GLN A 33 -12.42 23.91 -1.91
CA GLN A 33 -11.10 24.54 -2.02
C GLN A 33 -11.18 26.06 -1.83
N ASN A 34 -12.22 26.70 -2.37
CA ASN A 34 -12.45 28.13 -2.17
C ASN A 34 -12.90 28.48 -0.75
N LYS A 35 -13.64 27.59 -0.07
CA LYS A 35 -14.09 27.78 1.31
C LYS A 35 -12.96 27.58 2.33
N TYR A 36 -12.03 26.67 2.05
CA TYR A 36 -10.94 26.28 2.94
C TYR A 36 -9.58 26.44 2.25
N ASN A 37 -8.90 27.55 2.54
CA ASN A 37 -7.62 27.95 1.93
C ASN A 37 -6.41 27.05 2.25
N PHE A 38 -6.62 25.97 3.00
CA PHE A 38 -5.59 25.02 3.42
C PHE A 38 -5.78 23.64 2.79
N ILE A 39 -6.73 23.51 1.86
CA ILE A 39 -6.97 22.27 1.12
C ILE A 39 -6.36 22.41 -0.26
N SER A 40 -5.49 21.48 -0.61
CA SER A 40 -5.08 21.24 -1.99
C SER A 40 -5.93 20.12 -2.59
N GLY A 41 -6.08 20.13 -3.90
CA GLY A 41 -6.64 19.01 -4.63
C GLY A 41 -5.88 18.81 -5.92
N ASP A 42 -5.48 17.57 -6.14
CA ASP A 42 -4.73 17.14 -7.29
C ASP A 42 -5.48 16.01 -7.99
N ALA A 43 -5.40 15.98 -9.31
CA ALA A 43 -5.91 14.89 -10.12
C ALA A 43 -4.77 13.95 -10.50
N TYR A 44 -4.86 12.70 -10.07
CA TYR A 44 -3.87 11.68 -10.38
C TYR A 44 -4.38 10.77 -11.50
N LYS A 45 -3.46 10.39 -12.38
CA LYS A 45 -3.71 9.43 -13.46
C LYS A 45 -2.74 8.26 -13.34
N ASP A 46 -3.19 7.07 -13.71
CA ASP A 46 -2.37 5.86 -13.78
C ASP A 46 -1.70 5.47 -12.44
N ILE A 47 -2.40 5.66 -11.31
CA ILE A 47 -1.94 5.22 -9.99
C ILE A 47 -1.89 3.69 -9.97
N LYS A 48 -0.67 3.16 -9.81
CA LYS A 48 -0.42 1.73 -9.58
C LYS A 48 -0.51 1.41 -8.09
N GLY A 49 -0.80 0.15 -7.75
CA GLY A 49 -0.88 -0.29 -6.34
C GLY A 49 0.41 -0.14 -5.53
N ASN A 50 1.56 0.01 -6.21
CA ASN A 50 2.86 0.30 -5.61
C ASN A 50 3.34 1.74 -5.86
N SER A 51 2.43 2.64 -6.22
CA SER A 51 2.79 4.03 -6.50
C SER A 51 3.28 4.73 -5.24
N SER A 52 4.37 5.48 -5.36
CA SER A 52 4.90 6.37 -4.32
C SER A 52 4.31 7.78 -4.39
N LEU A 53 3.33 8.02 -5.28
CA LEU A 53 2.69 9.33 -5.45
C LEU A 53 1.74 9.68 -4.29
N LEU A 54 1.25 8.67 -3.59
CA LEU A 54 0.35 8.81 -2.45
C LEU A 54 0.83 7.91 -1.31
N PRO A 55 0.51 8.23 -0.04
CA PRO A 55 0.78 7.32 1.06
C PRO A 55 0.18 5.94 0.81
N GLN A 56 0.88 4.89 1.24
CA GLN A 56 0.51 3.52 0.90
C GLN A 56 -0.90 3.12 1.40
N GLU A 57 -1.31 3.67 2.55
CA GLU A 57 -2.67 3.50 3.09
C GLU A 57 -3.74 4.11 2.17
N VAL A 58 -3.46 5.28 1.57
CA VAL A 58 -4.34 5.95 0.60
C VAL A 58 -4.46 5.09 -0.66
N VAL A 59 -3.33 4.63 -1.21
CA VAL A 59 -3.30 3.76 -2.40
C VAL A 59 -4.08 2.46 -2.15
N PHE A 60 -3.89 1.84 -0.98
CA PHE A 60 -4.61 0.63 -0.59
C PHE A 60 -6.12 0.86 -0.56
N ASN A 61 -6.59 1.94 0.07
CA ASN A 61 -8.02 2.23 0.12
C ASN A 61 -8.62 2.50 -1.26
N VAL A 62 -7.93 3.27 -2.12
CA VAL A 62 -8.37 3.51 -3.52
C VAL A 62 -8.54 2.21 -4.28
N SER A 63 -7.66 1.22 -4.07
CA SER A 63 -7.75 -0.09 -4.73
C SER A 63 -9.02 -0.89 -4.38
N GLN A 64 -9.67 -0.56 -3.26
CA GLN A 64 -10.89 -1.22 -2.78
C GLN A 64 -12.17 -0.44 -3.14
N MET A 65 -12.04 0.77 -3.70
CA MET A 65 -13.16 1.62 -4.07
C MET A 65 -13.69 1.28 -5.47
N LYS A 66 -14.96 1.59 -5.71
CA LYS A 66 -15.60 1.45 -7.03
C LYS A 66 -15.57 2.78 -7.79
N VAL A 67 -15.71 2.70 -9.11
CA VAL A 67 -15.91 3.91 -9.94
C VAL A 67 -17.13 4.68 -9.45
N GLY A 68 -16.97 5.99 -9.25
CA GLY A 68 -17.98 6.90 -8.71
C GLY A 68 -18.07 6.89 -7.18
N GLU A 69 -17.33 6.04 -6.48
CA GLU A 69 -17.27 6.06 -5.02
C GLU A 69 -16.38 7.20 -4.54
N SER A 70 -16.84 7.87 -3.47
CA SER A 70 -16.06 8.85 -2.72
C SER A 70 -15.87 8.39 -1.28
N ARG A 71 -14.70 8.65 -0.71
CA ARG A 71 -14.36 8.25 0.67
C ARG A 71 -13.44 9.27 1.33
N LEU A 72 -13.70 9.52 2.62
CA LEU A 72 -12.81 10.25 3.50
C LEU A 72 -11.87 9.28 4.22
N ILE A 73 -10.58 9.58 4.22
CA ILE A 73 -9.53 8.75 4.83
C ILE A 73 -8.65 9.63 5.69
N GLU A 74 -8.50 9.24 6.95
CA GLU A 74 -7.56 9.87 7.88
C GLU A 74 -6.31 9.00 7.93
N THR A 75 -5.16 9.59 7.65
CA THR A 75 -3.85 8.94 7.78
C THR A 75 -2.98 9.76 8.73
N ASP A 76 -1.81 9.22 9.10
CA ASP A 76 -0.84 9.95 9.92
C ASP A 76 -0.35 11.26 9.26
N ASP A 77 -0.41 11.33 7.93
CA ASP A 77 0.05 12.48 7.14
C ASP A 77 -1.05 13.53 6.90
N GLY A 78 -2.31 13.20 7.17
CA GLY A 78 -3.43 14.13 7.02
C GLY A 78 -4.75 13.47 6.64
N ILE A 79 -5.71 14.30 6.22
CA ILE A 79 -7.05 13.87 5.82
C ILE A 79 -7.17 13.98 4.30
N TYR A 80 -7.59 12.88 3.66
CA TYR A 80 -7.75 12.77 2.22
C TYR A 80 -9.22 12.51 1.89
N HIS A 81 -9.77 13.29 0.97
CA HIS A 81 -11.04 12.98 0.32
C HIS A 81 -10.78 12.50 -1.10
N LEU A 82 -11.20 11.28 -1.40
CA LEU A 82 -10.85 10.59 -2.63
C LEU A 82 -12.11 10.27 -3.41
N THR A 83 -12.05 10.44 -4.73
CA THR A 83 -13.10 10.01 -5.65
C THR A 83 -12.46 9.22 -6.79
N VAL A 84 -13.01 8.03 -7.07
CA VAL A 84 -12.51 7.19 -8.17
C VAL A 84 -13.28 7.46 -9.44
N ASN A 85 -12.67 8.19 -10.38
CA ASN A 85 -13.31 8.53 -11.66
C ASN A 85 -13.27 7.38 -12.67
N ASN A 86 -12.23 6.55 -12.63
CA ASN A 86 -12.08 5.43 -13.55
C ASN A 86 -11.15 4.35 -12.96
N ILE A 87 -11.35 3.09 -13.35
CA ILE A 87 -10.48 1.97 -13.01
C ILE A 87 -10.13 1.24 -14.30
N THR A 88 -8.83 1.14 -14.59
CA THR A 88 -8.32 0.30 -15.68
C THR A 88 -8.01 -1.08 -15.11
N LEU A 89 -8.77 -2.09 -15.53
CA LEU A 89 -8.48 -3.47 -15.15
C LEU A 89 -7.22 -3.99 -15.85
N PRO A 90 -6.43 -4.85 -15.20
CA PRO A 90 -5.32 -5.51 -15.85
C PRO A 90 -5.80 -6.34 -17.04
N ASN A 91 -5.02 -6.35 -18.13
CA ASN A 91 -5.32 -7.17 -19.29
C ASN A 91 -4.94 -8.65 -19.03
N ALA A 92 -5.42 -9.55 -19.90
CA ALA A 92 -5.20 -10.99 -19.74
C ALA A 92 -3.70 -11.36 -19.74
N THR A 93 -2.88 -10.68 -20.55
CA THR A 93 -1.43 -10.90 -20.62
C THR A 93 -0.78 -10.61 -19.27
N TYR A 94 -1.07 -9.45 -18.68
CA TYR A 94 -0.55 -9.06 -17.37
C TYR A 94 -1.00 -10.02 -16.26
N VAL A 95 -2.25 -10.48 -16.30
CA VAL A 95 -2.75 -11.48 -15.34
C VAL A 95 -1.98 -12.81 -15.48
N SER A 96 -1.67 -13.23 -16.71
CA SER A 96 -0.88 -14.44 -16.97
C SER A 96 0.57 -14.30 -16.49
N GLU A 97 1.23 -13.18 -16.77
CA GLU A 97 2.60 -12.89 -16.32
C GLU A 97 2.70 -12.91 -14.79
N VAL A 98 1.79 -12.20 -14.10
CA VAL A 98 1.75 -12.20 -12.63
C VAL A 98 1.48 -13.60 -12.09
N LYS A 99 0.56 -14.35 -12.70
CA LYS A 99 0.27 -15.73 -12.26
C LYS A 99 1.50 -16.64 -12.38
N GLU A 100 2.27 -16.51 -13.46
CA GLU A 100 3.50 -17.27 -13.68
C GLU A 100 4.55 -16.93 -12.61
N GLU A 101 4.81 -15.64 -12.39
CA GLU A 101 5.75 -15.16 -11.37
C GLU A 101 5.41 -15.70 -9.96
N TYR A 102 4.13 -15.60 -9.55
CA TYR A 102 3.69 -16.12 -8.26
C TYR A 102 3.80 -17.64 -8.17
N THR A 103 3.59 -18.36 -9.27
CA THR A 103 3.73 -19.82 -9.32
C THR A 103 5.19 -20.23 -9.17
N GLU A 104 6.11 -19.55 -9.87
CA GLU A 104 7.55 -19.77 -9.75
C GLU A 104 8.06 -19.45 -8.34
N PHE A 105 7.59 -18.35 -7.75
CA PHE A 105 7.91 -17.98 -6.38
C PHE A 105 7.44 -19.07 -5.39
N ALA A 106 6.18 -19.50 -5.48
CA ALA A 106 5.63 -20.54 -4.61
C ALA A 106 6.38 -21.88 -4.74
N ASN A 107 6.75 -22.24 -5.97
CA ASN A 107 7.55 -23.44 -6.25
C ASN A 107 8.96 -23.34 -5.64
N THR A 108 9.59 -22.17 -5.73
CA THR A 108 10.92 -21.92 -5.17
C THR A 108 10.90 -22.01 -3.64
N GLN A 109 9.92 -21.38 -2.99
CA GLN A 109 9.74 -21.46 -1.53
C GLN A 109 9.52 -22.90 -1.06
N SER A 110 8.66 -23.66 -1.77
CA SER A 110 8.40 -25.07 -1.45
C SER A 110 9.65 -25.94 -1.61
N ARG A 111 10.45 -25.71 -2.67
CA ARG A 111 11.71 -26.41 -2.89
C ARG A 111 12.76 -26.09 -1.84
N SER A 112 12.87 -24.83 -1.42
CA SER A 112 13.78 -24.44 -0.33
C SER A 112 13.46 -25.20 0.95
N GLY A 113 12.20 -25.23 1.36
CA GLY A 113 11.78 -25.96 2.57
C GLY A 113 12.03 -27.47 2.49
N ILE A 114 11.88 -28.08 1.31
CA ILE A 114 12.21 -29.50 1.09
C ILE A 114 13.72 -29.74 1.16
N ILE A 115 14.54 -28.86 0.60
CA ILE A 115 16.00 -28.94 0.67
C ILE A 115 16.48 -28.78 2.10
N ASP A 116 15.91 -27.83 2.86
CA ASP A 116 16.26 -27.60 4.26
C ASP A 116 15.92 -28.82 5.13
N LEU A 117 14.73 -29.42 4.92
CA LEU A 117 14.33 -30.66 5.61
C LEU A 117 15.21 -31.87 5.21
N LEU A 118 15.57 -31.99 3.93
CA LEU A 118 16.50 -33.02 3.46
C LEU A 118 17.88 -32.85 4.09
N ASN A 119 18.40 -31.62 4.16
CA ASN A 119 19.66 -31.33 4.81
C ASN A 119 19.60 -31.69 6.29
N ASP A 120 18.56 -31.28 7.01
CA ASP A 120 18.37 -31.59 8.43
C ASP A 120 18.27 -33.11 8.68
N GLN A 121 17.54 -33.83 7.82
CA GLN A 121 17.47 -35.30 7.87
C GLN A 121 18.81 -35.96 7.53
N LEU A 122 19.57 -35.44 6.57
CA LEU A 122 20.90 -35.94 6.22
C LEU A 122 21.88 -35.72 7.37
N TYR A 123 21.88 -34.55 8.02
CA TYR A 123 22.74 -34.27 9.18
C TYR A 123 22.34 -35.09 10.41
N THR A 124 21.04 -35.23 10.69
CA THR A 124 20.53 -35.99 11.84
C THR A 124 20.79 -37.49 11.70
N ASN A 125 20.73 -38.04 10.47
CA ASN A 125 20.97 -39.46 10.21
C ASN A 125 22.42 -39.77 9.77
N ALA A 126 23.27 -38.76 9.59
CA ALA A 126 24.68 -38.98 9.29
C ALA A 126 25.38 -39.62 10.49
N ARG A 127 25.91 -40.84 10.31
CA ARG A 127 26.88 -41.42 11.26
C ARG A 127 28.23 -40.75 11.04
N ILE A 128 28.46 -39.65 11.74
CA ILE A 128 29.73 -38.92 11.70
C ILE A 128 30.75 -39.64 12.59
N ASN A 129 31.71 -40.34 11.96
CA ASN A 129 32.88 -40.89 12.65
C ASN A 129 34.01 -39.85 12.60
N VAL A 130 34.26 -39.16 13.71
CA VAL A 130 35.37 -38.20 13.83
C VAL A 130 36.53 -38.87 14.58
N ASN A 131 37.70 -38.94 13.94
CA ASN A 131 38.96 -39.26 14.62
C ASN A 131 39.75 -37.97 14.84
N ILE A 132 39.91 -37.56 16.09
CA ILE A 132 40.70 -36.39 16.47
C ILE A 132 42.00 -36.88 17.12
N GLY A 133 43.14 -36.51 16.54
CA GLY A 133 44.46 -36.71 17.13
C GLY A 133 45.10 -35.35 17.38
N ALA A 134 45.34 -35.00 18.64
CA ALA A 134 46.19 -33.88 19.00
C ALA A 134 47.59 -34.42 19.32
N ALA A 135 48.60 -33.92 18.61
CA ALA A 135 50.00 -34.16 18.98
C ALA A 135 50.42 -33.11 20.01
N ASN A 136 51.03 -33.55 21.11
CA ASN A 136 51.78 -32.68 22.02
C ASN A 136 53.17 -32.40 21.46
#